data_AF-A0A349JSM4-F1
#
_entry.id   AF-A0A349JSM4-F1
#
_cell.length_a   1.000
_cell.length_b   1.000
_cell.length_c   1.000
_cell.angle_alpha   90.00
_cell.angle_beta   90.00
_cell.angle_gamma   90.00
#
_symmetry.space_group_name_H-M   'P 1'
#
loop_
_entity.id
_entity.type
_entity.pdbx_description
1 polymer ?
#
loop_
_entity_poly.entity_id
_entity_poly.type
_entity_poly.pdbx_seq_one_letter_code
_entity_poly.pdbx_strand_id
1 'polypeptide(L)'
;EEELLPICQSISRVFARLGEKDVRSRARLKFLVAKLGIEEFRRLVLEDREGLSEDPRWTAHLDDVHEGHDGPLWQIEKQDKATASPELEEWLATNVTPQRQPGYKVVMVYLPLGDITADQIRGLADLARRFTGDAVRMTVEQNMALRWVRESDLPALHEALDELALAMPRAETLTDITACPGTDTCKLGISSSRGLARTLIEHLEERRGEMEEVVRGLRIKISGCFNSCGQHHMADIGFWGVSRKRNGYNVPHFQVVLGGQWAENAGSYGLAIVAVPGRNIPAATDRITQYYVDEREGEESFQAFVTRVGKASLRTLLQDLVEVPLYEEDRSFYSNWGDPREFTLGDMGIGECAGQVVSPVEFGLQASEREVFEAQDRLDQGDSSGAADIAYRAMLIAARSLAREKEVGLGEAPDDVVAAFKTHLFDPGLFHDPYAGGKFGNYLFRVHGENDNGFEATPATARQRIEEAQLFIEAAHSYHVRTADVVSV
;
A
#
# COMPACT_ATOMS: atom_id res chain seq x y z
N GLU A 1 5.86 25.20 21.33
CA GLU A 1 5.30 25.74 20.08
C GLU A 1 6.36 26.56 19.33
N GLU A 2 7.05 27.47 20.03
CA GLU A 2 8.19 28.26 19.49
C GLU A 2 9.27 27.42 18.77
N GLU A 3 9.60 26.24 19.29
CA GLU A 3 10.63 25.37 18.69
C GLU A 3 10.14 24.53 17.50
N LEU A 4 8.85 24.51 17.17
CA LEU A 4 8.31 23.64 16.12
C LEU A 4 8.90 24.00 14.74
N LEU A 5 8.74 25.26 14.31
CA LEU A 5 9.22 25.73 13.02
C LEU A 5 10.75 25.66 12.87
N PRO A 6 11.58 26.09 13.83
CA PRO A 6 13.02 26.00 13.68
C PRO A 6 13.52 24.55 13.66
N ILE A 7 12.92 23.64 14.45
CA ILE A 7 13.26 22.21 14.39
C ILE A 7 12.85 21.61 13.04
N CYS A 8 11.64 21.91 12.53
CA CYS A 8 11.22 21.48 11.19
C CYS A 8 12.18 21.98 10.11
N GLN A 9 12.60 23.24 10.18
CA GLN A 9 13.59 23.82 9.27
C GLN A 9 14.92 23.07 9.34
N SER A 10 15.43 22.76 10.53
CA SER A 10 16.66 21.99 10.69
C SER A 10 16.54 20.56 10.17
N ILE A 11 15.41 19.88 10.38
CA ILE A 11 15.12 18.58 9.76
C ILE A 11 15.22 18.68 8.23
N SER A 12 14.56 19.67 7.64
CA SER A 12 14.60 19.90 6.19
C SER A 12 16.00 20.20 5.67
N ARG A 13 16.80 20.99 6.40
CA ARG A 13 18.18 21.34 6.03
C ARG A 13 19.13 20.16 6.11
N VAL A 14 19.06 19.38 7.19
CA VAL A 14 19.84 18.15 7.33
C VAL A 14 19.51 17.18 6.21
N PHE A 15 18.22 17.01 5.91
CA PHE A 15 17.78 16.18 4.79
C PHE A 15 18.25 16.72 3.43
N ALA A 16 18.16 18.02 3.19
CA ALA A 16 18.63 18.64 1.94
C ALA A 16 20.15 18.48 1.74
N ARG A 17 20.92 18.49 2.84
CA ARG A 17 22.38 18.33 2.83
C ARG A 17 22.81 16.87 2.62
N LEU A 18 22.19 15.94 3.33
CA LEU A 18 22.67 14.55 3.45
C LEU A 18 21.80 13.52 2.72
N GLY A 19 20.60 13.90 2.27
CA GLY A 19 19.70 13.02 1.54
C GLY A 19 20.29 12.57 0.20
N GLU A 20 19.94 11.34 -0.18
CA GLU A 20 20.24 10.76 -1.49
C GLU A 20 19.59 11.58 -2.62
N LYS A 21 20.34 11.84 -3.69
CA LYS A 21 19.93 12.73 -4.80
C LYS A 21 20.02 12.04 -6.16
N ASP A 22 20.76 10.95 -6.25
CA ASP A 22 21.01 10.25 -7.51
C ASP A 22 19.93 9.18 -7.70
N VAL A 23 19.73 8.34 -6.68
CA VAL A 23 18.74 7.24 -6.75
C VAL A 23 17.42 7.65 -6.10
N ARG A 24 16.46 8.07 -6.95
CA ARG A 24 15.09 8.47 -6.54
C ARG A 24 14.39 7.48 -5.59
N SER A 25 14.59 6.18 -5.79
CA SER A 25 13.98 5.13 -4.96
C SER A 25 14.43 5.19 -3.50
N ARG A 26 15.65 5.68 -3.26
CA ARG A 26 16.31 5.83 -1.96
C ARG A 26 16.39 7.28 -1.48
N ALA A 27 15.83 8.22 -2.23
CA ALA A 27 15.88 9.66 -1.95
C ALA A 27 14.96 10.14 -0.81
N ARG A 28 14.15 9.27 -0.20
CA ARG A 28 13.25 9.65 0.91
C ARG A 28 13.98 9.71 2.26
N LEU A 29 13.56 10.63 3.13
CA LEU A 29 14.15 10.84 4.47
C LEU A 29 14.31 9.55 5.29
N LYS A 30 13.36 8.61 5.18
CA LYS A 30 13.43 7.31 5.88
C LYS A 30 14.73 6.54 5.61
N PHE A 31 15.31 6.63 4.42
CA PHE A 31 16.56 5.95 4.08
C PHE A 31 17.77 6.63 4.70
N LEU A 32 17.77 7.96 4.76
CA LEU A 32 18.80 8.71 5.45
C LEU A 32 18.80 8.37 6.95
N VAL A 33 17.62 8.35 7.57
CA VAL A 33 17.48 7.98 8.99
C VAL A 33 17.93 6.53 9.22
N ALA A 34 17.57 5.59 8.33
CA ALA A 34 18.03 4.21 8.43
C ALA A 34 19.56 4.07 8.29
N LYS A 35 20.18 4.85 7.40
CA LYS A 35 21.63 4.85 7.18
C LYS A 35 22.42 5.42 8.36
N LEU A 36 21.95 6.52 8.95
CA LEU A 36 22.63 7.19 10.06
C LEU A 36 22.32 6.57 11.42
N GLY A 37 21.10 6.04 11.58
CA GLY A 37 20.50 5.79 12.87
C GLY A 37 19.79 7.03 13.42
N ILE A 38 18.70 6.83 14.16
CA ILE A 38 17.86 7.92 14.68
C ILE A 38 18.62 8.84 15.65
N GLU A 39 19.54 8.29 16.44
CA GLU A 39 20.32 9.08 17.42
C GLU A 39 21.27 10.05 16.73
N GLU A 40 21.99 9.59 15.71
CA GLU A 40 22.90 10.47 14.94
C GLU A 40 22.12 11.50 14.12
N PHE A 41 21.01 11.09 13.51
CA PHE A 41 20.12 12.03 12.81
C PHE A 41 19.62 13.13 13.75
N ARG A 42 19.19 12.78 14.98
CA ARG A 42 18.76 13.74 16.00
C ARG A 42 19.90 14.68 16.39
N ARG A 43 21.10 14.15 16.63
CA ARG A 43 22.30 14.95 16.94
C ARG A 43 22.55 16.01 15.87
N LEU A 44 22.53 15.62 14.59
CA LEU A 44 22.74 16.52 13.46
C LEU A 44 21.66 17.59 13.32
N VAL A 45 20.40 17.26 13.61
CA VAL A 45 19.28 18.22 13.61
C VAL A 45 19.46 19.26 14.73
N LEU A 46 19.81 18.82 15.94
CA LEU A 46 20.04 19.72 17.06
C LEU A 46 21.27 20.61 16.84
N GLU A 47 22.35 20.06 16.27
CA GLU A 47 23.54 20.83 15.88
C GLU A 47 23.21 21.89 14.82
N ASP A 48 22.43 21.55 13.78
CA ASP A 48 21.98 22.56 12.80
C ASP A 48 21.09 23.61 13.46
N ARG A 49 20.18 23.21 14.36
CA ARG A 49 19.28 24.11 15.11
C ARG A 49 20.04 25.11 15.97
N GLU A 50 21.10 24.69 16.66
CA GLU A 50 21.97 25.57 17.46
C GLU A 50 22.70 26.60 16.57
N GLY A 51 23.04 26.22 15.33
CA GLY A 51 23.69 27.08 14.35
C GLY A 51 22.74 28.05 13.62
N LEU A 52 21.42 27.92 13.77
CA LEU A 52 20.47 28.84 13.13
C LEU A 52 20.42 30.17 13.86
N SER A 53 20.54 31.27 13.10
CA SER A 53 20.19 32.60 13.61
C SER A 53 18.70 32.69 13.89
N GLU A 54 18.34 33.40 14.96
CA GLU A 54 16.95 33.61 15.34
C GLU A 54 16.17 34.31 14.21
N ASP A 55 15.01 33.75 13.88
CA ASP A 55 14.10 34.28 12.87
C ASP A 55 12.75 34.62 13.52
N PRO A 56 12.35 35.90 13.58
CA PRO A 56 11.06 36.30 14.16
C PRO A 56 9.86 35.61 13.53
N ARG A 57 9.96 35.12 12.28
CA ARG A 57 8.88 34.42 11.60
C ARG A 57 8.53 33.09 12.27
N TRP A 58 9.43 32.50 13.06
CA TRP A 58 9.17 31.27 13.80
C TRP A 58 8.09 31.43 14.85
N THR A 59 7.94 32.64 15.42
CA THR A 59 6.99 32.91 16.50
C THR A 59 5.93 33.94 16.12
N ALA A 60 6.07 34.64 14.99
CA ALA A 60 5.15 35.69 14.53
C ALA A 60 3.67 35.29 14.42
N HIS A 61 3.35 34.01 14.40
CA HIS A 61 1.98 33.49 14.30
C HIS A 61 1.44 32.99 15.65
N LEU A 62 2.26 32.87 16.69
CA LEU A 62 1.86 32.25 17.97
C LEU A 62 0.81 33.06 18.72
N ASP A 63 0.85 34.40 18.59
CA ASP A 63 -0.18 35.27 19.16
C ASP A 63 -1.58 34.92 18.61
N ASP A 64 -1.65 34.53 17.34
CA ASP A 64 -2.90 34.16 16.65
C ASP A 64 -3.28 32.68 16.82
N VAL A 65 -2.36 31.79 17.22
CA VAL A 65 -2.61 30.33 17.33
C VAL A 65 -3.73 30.00 18.32
N HIS A 66 -3.90 30.85 19.33
CA HIS A 66 -4.97 30.71 20.34
C HIS A 66 -6.16 31.64 20.11
N GLU A 67 -6.07 32.57 19.15
CA GLU A 67 -7.17 33.45 18.77
C GLU A 67 -8.12 32.74 17.78
N GLY A 68 -9.10 32.02 18.33
CA GLY A 68 -10.49 32.19 17.90
C GLY A 68 -10.98 31.63 16.55
N HIS A 69 -10.30 30.70 15.88
CA HIS A 69 -10.90 30.01 14.71
C HIS A 69 -11.74 28.78 15.05
N ASP A 70 -11.65 28.29 16.29
CA ASP A 70 -12.22 27.03 16.72
C ASP A 70 -13.00 27.21 18.02
N GLY A 71 -14.08 27.98 17.95
CA GLY A 71 -14.98 28.17 19.07
C GLY A 71 -16.44 28.10 18.63
N PRO A 72 -17.37 27.90 19.55
CA PRO A 72 -18.79 27.89 19.26
C PRO A 72 -19.28 29.25 18.75
N LEU A 73 -19.41 29.40 17.44
CA LEU A 73 -19.98 30.58 16.80
C LEU A 73 -21.40 30.25 16.37
N TRP A 74 -22.36 30.58 17.24
CA TRP A 74 -23.75 30.19 17.04
C TRP A 74 -24.59 31.30 16.45
N GLN A 75 -25.38 30.95 15.43
CA GLN A 75 -26.46 31.80 14.92
C GLN A 75 -27.86 31.19 15.11
N ILE A 76 -27.98 29.97 15.66
CA ILE A 76 -29.28 29.30 15.82
C ILE A 76 -29.70 29.26 17.30
N GLU A 77 -30.96 29.63 17.55
CA GLU A 77 -31.67 29.30 18.78
C GLU A 77 -31.80 27.79 18.95
N LYS A 78 -31.77 27.32 20.20
CA LYS A 78 -31.91 25.91 20.54
C LYS A 78 -33.20 25.35 19.94
N GLN A 79 -33.10 24.35 19.08
CA GLN A 79 -34.28 23.68 18.54
C GLN A 79 -34.85 22.67 19.54
N ASP A 80 -36.16 22.45 19.49
CA ASP A 80 -36.83 21.40 20.26
C ASP A 80 -36.34 20.01 19.81
N LYS A 81 -36.36 19.05 20.74
CA LYS A 81 -35.88 17.68 20.48
C LYS A 81 -36.60 17.09 19.27
N ALA A 82 -35.85 16.81 18.20
CA ALA A 82 -36.35 15.99 17.11
C ALA A 82 -36.69 14.58 17.61
N THR A 83 -37.66 13.96 16.95
CA THR A 83 -38.03 12.56 17.16
C THR A 83 -36.90 11.64 16.73
N ALA A 84 -36.49 10.72 17.59
CA ALA A 84 -35.53 9.68 17.25
C ALA A 84 -36.05 8.83 16.07
N SER A 85 -35.19 8.57 15.09
CA SER A 85 -35.42 7.62 14.00
C SER A 85 -34.28 6.61 13.95
N PRO A 86 -34.50 5.38 13.45
CA PRO A 86 -33.45 4.38 13.30
C PRO A 86 -32.25 4.89 12.48
N GLU A 87 -32.51 5.67 11.43
CA GLU A 87 -31.47 6.24 10.55
C GLU A 87 -30.60 7.24 11.30
N LEU A 88 -31.22 8.11 12.12
CA LEU A 88 -30.49 9.05 12.96
C LEU A 88 -29.67 8.32 14.02
N GLU A 89 -30.21 7.28 14.65
CA GLU A 89 -29.47 6.49 15.65
C GLU A 89 -28.23 5.82 15.06
N GLU A 90 -28.36 5.28 13.85
CA GLU A 90 -27.26 4.66 13.12
C GLU A 90 -26.18 5.69 12.73
N TRP A 91 -26.60 6.84 12.21
CA TRP A 91 -25.68 7.94 11.88
C TRP A 91 -24.98 8.50 13.12
N LEU A 92 -25.68 8.61 14.25
CA LEU A 92 -25.07 9.01 15.52
C LEU A 92 -24.01 8.01 15.99
N ALA A 93 -24.17 6.71 15.70
CA ALA A 93 -23.23 5.67 16.12
C ALA A 93 -21.93 5.67 15.30
N THR A 94 -21.98 6.02 14.01
CA THR A 94 -20.83 5.92 13.08
C THR A 94 -20.22 7.28 12.75
N ASN A 95 -21.04 8.32 12.57
CA ASN A 95 -20.57 9.62 12.08
C ASN A 95 -20.35 10.65 13.19
N VAL A 96 -20.69 10.36 14.44
CA VAL A 96 -20.62 11.35 15.53
C VAL A 96 -19.76 10.87 16.68
N THR A 97 -18.73 11.64 17.00
CA THR A 97 -17.82 11.37 18.12
C THR A 97 -17.85 12.50 19.15
N PRO A 98 -17.64 12.19 20.44
CA PRO A 98 -17.57 13.21 21.48
C PRO A 98 -16.36 14.13 21.26
N GLN A 99 -16.59 15.44 21.36
CA GLN A 99 -15.49 16.39 21.43
C GLN A 99 -14.98 16.51 22.86
N ARG A 100 -13.73 16.96 23.05
CA ARG A 100 -13.15 17.21 24.38
C ARG A 100 -13.99 18.20 25.22
N GLN A 101 -14.65 19.16 24.58
CA GLN A 101 -15.48 20.16 25.25
C GLN A 101 -16.90 19.62 25.50
N PRO A 102 -17.43 19.71 26.74
CA PRO A 102 -18.77 19.22 27.08
C PRO A 102 -19.88 19.86 26.23
N GLY A 103 -20.84 19.05 25.79
CA GLY A 103 -21.99 19.51 24.97
C GLY A 103 -21.69 19.67 23.48
N TYR A 104 -20.45 19.38 23.06
CA TYR A 104 -20.01 19.44 21.67
C TYR A 104 -19.65 18.07 21.12
N LYS A 105 -19.85 17.92 19.82
CA LYS A 105 -19.52 16.74 19.05
C LYS A 105 -18.71 17.12 17.83
N VAL A 106 -18.03 16.12 17.30
CA VAL A 106 -17.46 16.15 15.96
C VAL A 106 -18.32 15.27 15.07
N VAL A 107 -18.72 15.81 13.92
CA VAL A 107 -19.51 15.11 12.92
C VAL A 107 -18.63 14.83 11.70
N MET A 108 -18.48 13.56 11.35
CA MET A 108 -17.84 13.09 10.14
C MET A 108 -18.88 13.05 9.02
N VAL A 109 -18.63 13.81 7.96
CA VAL A 109 -19.37 13.74 6.70
C VAL A 109 -18.65 12.72 5.83
N TYR A 110 -19.25 11.54 5.71
CA TYR A 110 -18.76 10.46 4.86
C TYR A 110 -18.87 10.85 3.38
N LEU A 111 -17.79 10.65 2.63
CA LEU A 111 -17.69 10.91 1.20
C LEU A 111 -17.21 9.63 0.51
N PRO A 112 -18.07 8.91 -0.23
CA PRO A 112 -17.67 7.74 -0.97
C PRO A 112 -16.47 8.03 -1.88
N LEU A 113 -15.33 7.38 -1.62
CA LEU A 113 -14.07 7.56 -2.36
C LEU A 113 -13.51 8.99 -2.33
N GLY A 114 -13.94 9.81 -1.36
CA GLY A 114 -13.61 11.23 -1.25
C GLY A 114 -14.26 12.13 -2.30
N ASP A 115 -15.26 11.63 -3.04
CA ASP A 115 -15.94 12.41 -4.07
C ASP A 115 -16.99 13.33 -3.46
N ILE A 116 -17.02 14.58 -3.91
CA ILE A 116 -18.04 15.57 -3.55
C ILE A 116 -18.35 16.45 -4.76
N THR A 117 -19.63 16.70 -5.00
CA THR A 117 -20.06 17.56 -6.11
C THR A 117 -19.92 19.06 -5.75
N ALA A 118 -19.95 19.92 -6.77
CA ALA A 118 -19.89 21.36 -6.58
C ALA A 118 -21.09 21.92 -5.78
N ASP A 119 -22.25 21.29 -5.87
CA ASP A 119 -23.43 21.71 -5.12
C ASP A 119 -23.39 21.20 -3.68
N GLN A 120 -22.95 19.95 -3.46
CA GLN A 120 -22.72 19.41 -2.13
C GLN A 120 -21.67 20.22 -1.34
N ILE A 121 -20.54 20.59 -1.95
CA ILE A 121 -19.51 21.35 -1.24
C ILE A 121 -19.97 22.78 -0.89
N ARG A 122 -20.80 23.41 -1.75
CA ARG A 122 -21.42 24.71 -1.43
C ARG A 122 -22.43 24.58 -0.30
N GLY A 123 -23.30 23.56 -0.37
CA GLY A 123 -24.26 23.26 0.69
C GLY A 123 -23.57 22.99 2.02
N LEU A 124 -22.52 22.17 2.03
CA LEU A 124 -21.73 21.88 3.23
C LEU A 124 -21.08 23.15 3.81
N ALA A 125 -20.62 24.08 2.96
CA ALA A 125 -20.10 25.36 3.44
C ALA A 125 -21.20 26.21 4.13
N ASP A 126 -22.42 26.21 3.60
CA ASP A 126 -23.55 26.89 4.24
C ASP A 126 -23.94 26.22 5.56
N LEU A 127 -23.90 24.88 5.63
CA LEU A 127 -24.09 24.15 6.88
C LEU A 127 -22.98 24.46 7.90
N ALA A 128 -21.71 24.53 7.48
CA ALA A 128 -20.61 24.89 8.37
C ALA A 128 -20.77 26.31 8.94
N ARG A 129 -21.19 27.29 8.13
CA ARG A 129 -21.50 28.64 8.63
C ARG A 129 -22.64 28.65 9.63
N ARG A 130 -23.66 27.83 9.37
CA ARG A 130 -24.88 27.76 10.18
C ARG A 130 -24.66 27.02 11.52
N PHE A 131 -23.91 25.92 11.50
CA PHE A 131 -23.81 24.97 12.62
C PHE A 131 -22.45 24.96 13.33
N THR A 132 -21.36 25.45 12.74
CA THR A 132 -20.01 25.31 13.33
C THR A 132 -19.17 26.59 13.37
N GLY A 133 -19.59 27.65 12.68
CA GLY A 133 -18.83 28.90 12.64
C GLY A 133 -17.86 29.04 11.47
N ASP A 134 -18.14 28.39 10.34
CA ASP A 134 -17.38 28.51 9.07
C ASP A 134 -16.04 27.74 9.04
N ALA A 135 -15.97 26.58 9.71
CA ALA A 135 -14.79 25.72 9.69
C ALA A 135 -15.14 24.25 9.34
N VAL A 136 -14.37 23.70 8.40
CA VAL A 136 -14.37 22.28 8.00
C VAL A 136 -12.94 21.75 8.02
N ARG A 137 -12.74 20.49 8.40
CA ARG A 137 -11.45 19.79 8.30
C ARG A 137 -11.58 18.61 7.35
N MET A 138 -10.52 18.29 6.62
CA MET A 138 -10.45 17.06 5.82
C MET A 138 -9.75 15.98 6.64
N THR A 139 -10.11 14.72 6.43
CA THR A 139 -9.52 13.57 7.10
C THR A 139 -8.65 12.74 6.15
N VAL A 140 -7.83 11.87 6.71
CA VAL A 140 -6.97 10.95 5.96
C VAL A 140 -7.73 9.74 5.40
N GLU A 141 -8.97 9.56 5.83
CA GLU A 141 -9.98 8.63 5.31
C GLU A 141 -10.72 9.21 4.08
N GLN A 142 -10.34 10.42 3.63
CA GLN A 142 -10.97 11.13 2.51
C GLN A 142 -12.35 11.72 2.84
N ASN A 143 -12.67 11.86 4.12
CA ASN A 143 -13.92 12.46 4.62
C ASN A 143 -13.73 13.92 5.05
N MET A 144 -14.83 14.56 5.44
CA MET A 144 -14.82 15.92 6.02
C MET A 144 -15.35 15.90 7.44
N ALA A 145 -14.84 16.78 8.30
CA ALA A 145 -15.18 16.86 9.71
C ALA A 145 -15.70 18.25 10.08
N LEU A 146 -16.86 18.28 10.70
CA LEU A 146 -17.50 19.43 11.32
C LEU A 146 -17.24 19.35 12.83
N ARG A 147 -16.45 20.28 13.36
CA ARG A 147 -16.21 20.41 14.81
C ARG A 147 -17.13 21.44 15.41
N TRP A 148 -17.21 21.47 16.74
CA TRP A 148 -18.04 22.42 17.47
C TRP A 148 -19.54 22.30 17.14
N VAL A 149 -20.04 21.11 16.80
CA VAL A 149 -21.48 20.89 16.63
C VAL A 149 -22.09 20.69 18.02
N ARG A 150 -23.17 21.42 18.36
CA ARG A 150 -23.92 21.15 19.60
C ARG A 150 -24.62 19.82 19.50
N GLU A 151 -24.60 19.08 20.59
CA GLU A 151 -25.38 17.85 20.72
C GLU A 151 -26.88 18.07 20.48
N SER A 152 -27.43 19.24 20.83
CA SER A 152 -28.83 19.59 20.55
C SER A 152 -29.15 19.78 19.07
N ASP A 153 -28.16 20.06 18.24
CA ASP A 153 -28.35 20.45 16.85
C ASP A 153 -28.14 19.28 15.88
N LEU A 154 -27.66 18.13 16.39
CA LEU A 154 -27.38 16.94 15.59
C LEU A 154 -28.54 16.50 14.72
N PRO A 155 -29.81 16.45 15.20
CA PRO A 155 -30.90 16.02 14.34
C PRO A 155 -31.17 16.97 13.18
N ALA A 156 -31.10 18.29 13.43
CA ALA A 156 -31.31 19.31 12.40
C ALA A 156 -30.15 19.34 11.39
N LEU A 157 -28.92 19.10 11.86
CA LEU A 157 -27.76 18.96 10.99
C LEU A 157 -27.87 17.68 10.14
N HIS A 158 -28.29 16.56 10.72
CA HIS A 158 -28.52 15.30 10.01
C HIS A 158 -29.54 15.47 8.88
N GLU A 159 -30.71 16.07 9.15
CA GLU A 159 -31.72 16.36 8.14
C GLU A 159 -31.17 17.24 7.01
N ALA A 160 -30.43 18.30 7.35
CA ALA A 160 -29.84 19.20 6.36
C ALA A 160 -28.71 18.54 5.54
N LEU A 161 -27.96 17.60 6.13
CA LEU A 161 -26.99 16.78 5.40
C LEU A 161 -27.69 15.76 4.49
N ASP A 162 -28.82 15.20 4.92
CA ASP A 162 -29.61 14.24 4.14
C ASP A 162 -30.20 14.88 2.87
N GLU A 163 -30.67 16.13 2.96
CA GLU A 163 -31.08 16.93 1.80
C GLU A 163 -29.97 17.09 0.74
N LEU A 164 -28.70 16.98 1.16
CA LEU A 164 -27.52 17.04 0.29
C LEU A 164 -26.96 15.65 -0.08
N ALA A 165 -27.61 14.57 0.35
CA ALA A 165 -27.10 13.19 0.28
C ALA A 165 -25.73 13.01 0.95
N LEU A 166 -25.52 13.65 2.09
CA LEU A 166 -24.28 13.67 2.89
C LEU A 166 -24.46 13.07 4.31
N ALA A 167 -25.62 12.47 4.60
CA ALA A 167 -25.95 11.90 5.92
C ALA A 167 -25.79 10.37 6.00
N MET A 168 -25.07 9.73 5.07
CA MET A 168 -24.90 8.27 5.10
C MET A 168 -24.14 7.81 6.38
N PRO A 169 -24.65 6.79 7.10
CA PRO A 169 -24.12 6.38 8.40
C PRO A 169 -22.93 5.40 8.29
N ARG A 170 -21.87 5.80 7.57
CA ARG A 170 -20.76 4.92 7.18
C ARG A 170 -19.38 5.34 7.63
N ALA A 171 -19.22 6.51 8.25
CA ALA A 171 -17.89 6.99 8.65
C ALA A 171 -17.22 6.01 9.65
N GLU A 172 -15.92 5.82 9.49
CA GLU A 172 -15.09 4.94 10.33
C GLU A 172 -15.51 3.45 10.35
N THR A 173 -16.36 3.03 9.42
CA THR A 173 -16.76 1.62 9.27
C THR A 173 -15.91 0.88 8.22
N LEU A 174 -16.11 -0.43 8.11
CA LEU A 174 -15.54 -1.27 7.05
C LEU A 174 -15.82 -0.77 5.62
N THR A 175 -16.95 -0.07 5.44
CA THR A 175 -17.35 0.51 4.14
C THR A 175 -16.79 1.91 3.91
N ASP A 176 -16.09 2.49 4.89
CA ASP A 176 -15.34 3.74 4.77
C ASP A 176 -13.99 3.51 4.06
N ILE A 177 -14.06 2.97 2.85
CA ILE A 177 -12.89 2.49 2.11
C ILE A 177 -12.10 3.67 1.53
N THR A 178 -10.86 3.83 1.98
CA THR A 178 -9.90 4.77 1.38
C THR A 178 -9.28 4.16 0.12
N ALA A 179 -9.33 4.88 -1.00
CA ALA A 179 -8.72 4.44 -2.26
C ALA A 179 -7.94 5.56 -2.96
N CYS A 180 -6.75 5.25 -3.46
CA CYS A 180 -6.07 6.17 -4.38
C CYS A 180 -6.72 6.14 -5.77
N PRO A 181 -6.41 7.10 -6.66
CA PRO A 181 -7.01 7.14 -8.00
C PRO A 181 -6.78 5.87 -8.85
N GLY A 182 -5.66 5.18 -8.68
CA GLY A 182 -5.35 3.98 -9.46
C GLY A 182 -5.34 4.26 -10.97
N THR A 183 -5.72 3.26 -11.77
CA THR A 183 -5.74 3.37 -13.24
C THR A 183 -6.74 4.39 -13.78
N ASP A 184 -7.64 4.92 -12.95
CA ASP A 184 -8.66 5.89 -13.39
C ASP A 184 -8.02 7.19 -13.90
N THR A 185 -6.98 7.69 -13.22
CA THR A 185 -6.26 8.90 -13.62
C THR A 185 -4.75 8.85 -13.36
N CYS A 186 -4.24 7.88 -12.59
CA CYS A 186 -2.82 7.81 -12.27
C CYS A 186 -2.05 7.04 -13.34
N LYS A 187 -1.01 7.67 -13.90
CA LYS A 187 -0.07 7.04 -14.86
C LYS A 187 0.78 5.90 -14.26
N LEU A 188 0.79 5.74 -12.94
CA LEU A 188 1.48 4.66 -12.23
C LEU A 188 0.51 3.58 -11.73
N GLY A 189 -0.79 3.75 -11.97
CA GLY A 189 -1.81 2.77 -11.58
C GLY A 189 -1.60 1.47 -12.34
N ILE A 190 -1.51 0.36 -11.61
CA ILE A 190 -1.45 -0.98 -12.21
C ILE A 190 -2.85 -1.56 -12.30
N SER A 191 -3.67 -1.43 -11.25
CA SER A 191 -5.06 -1.90 -11.22
C SER A 191 -6.01 -0.80 -10.72
N SER A 192 -7.31 -0.89 -11.05
CA SER A 192 -8.28 0.13 -10.62
C SER A 192 -8.64 -0.03 -9.15
N SER A 193 -7.99 0.76 -8.29
CA SER A 193 -8.29 0.80 -6.87
C SER A 193 -9.68 1.38 -6.58
N ARG A 194 -10.11 2.40 -7.32
CA ARG A 194 -11.44 3.02 -7.15
C ARG A 194 -12.56 2.11 -7.63
N GLY A 195 -12.36 1.41 -8.76
CA GLY A 195 -13.31 0.42 -9.25
C GLY A 195 -13.50 -0.73 -8.25
N LEU A 196 -12.39 -1.24 -7.69
CA LEU A 196 -12.46 -2.26 -6.64
C LEU A 196 -13.14 -1.72 -5.37
N ALA A 197 -12.77 -0.52 -4.92
CA ALA A 197 -13.36 0.07 -3.72
C ALA A 197 -14.87 0.25 -3.85
N ARG A 198 -15.38 0.77 -4.98
CA ARG A 198 -16.82 0.87 -5.24
C ARG A 198 -17.52 -0.47 -5.14
N THR A 199 -16.95 -1.49 -5.78
CA THR A 199 -17.48 -2.86 -5.77
C THR A 199 -17.53 -3.43 -4.34
N LEU A 200 -16.48 -3.21 -3.55
CA LEU A 200 -16.45 -3.66 -2.16
C LEU A 200 -17.43 -2.88 -1.28
N ILE A 201 -17.58 -1.57 -1.46
CA ILE A 201 -18.58 -0.78 -0.72
C ILE A 201 -19.98 -1.33 -0.97
N GLU A 202 -20.34 -1.56 -2.24
CA GLU A 202 -21.65 -2.13 -2.61
C GLU A 202 -21.84 -3.54 -2.04
N HIS A 203 -20.86 -4.43 -2.26
CA HIS A 203 -20.90 -5.83 -1.79
C HIS A 203 -21.01 -5.95 -0.26
N LEU A 204 -20.23 -5.15 0.47
CA LEU A 204 -20.21 -5.18 1.93
C LEU A 204 -21.48 -4.56 2.52
N GLU A 205 -22.03 -3.52 1.89
CA GLU A 205 -23.25 -2.90 2.37
C GLU A 205 -24.46 -3.81 2.25
N GLU A 206 -24.59 -4.53 1.13
CA GLU A 206 -25.66 -5.52 0.93
C GLU A 206 -25.68 -6.60 2.02
N ARG A 207 -24.51 -6.85 2.65
CA ARG A 207 -24.29 -7.87 3.68
C ARG A 207 -24.14 -7.29 5.08
N ARG A 208 -24.30 -5.97 5.27
CA ARG A 208 -24.04 -5.27 6.55
C ARG A 208 -24.83 -5.87 7.72
N GLY A 209 -26.07 -6.27 7.46
CA GLY A 209 -26.96 -6.89 8.46
C GLY A 209 -26.47 -8.24 8.99
N GLU A 210 -25.62 -8.93 8.24
CA GLU A 210 -25.03 -10.23 8.58
C GLU A 210 -23.67 -10.08 9.30
N MET A 211 -23.04 -8.91 9.22
CA MET A 211 -21.70 -8.68 9.77
C MET A 211 -21.73 -8.48 11.29
N GLU A 212 -20.81 -9.16 11.98
CA GLU A 212 -20.53 -8.90 13.38
C GLU A 212 -19.89 -7.53 13.62
N GLU A 213 -20.14 -6.96 14.80
CA GLU A 213 -19.65 -5.63 15.16
C GLU A 213 -18.12 -5.51 15.08
N VAL A 214 -17.39 -6.58 15.44
CA VAL A 214 -15.92 -6.62 15.37
C VAL A 214 -15.42 -6.47 13.93
N VAL A 215 -16.20 -6.94 12.94
CA VAL A 215 -15.87 -6.84 11.51
C VAL A 215 -16.23 -5.46 10.99
N ARG A 216 -17.34 -4.89 11.43
CA ARG A 216 -17.80 -3.55 11.02
C ARG A 216 -16.81 -2.44 11.36
N GLY A 217 -16.01 -2.61 12.42
CA GLY A 217 -14.96 -1.67 12.83
C GLY A 217 -13.60 -1.84 12.16
N LEU A 218 -13.41 -2.85 11.29
CA LEU A 218 -12.16 -3.03 10.56
C LEU A 218 -12.02 -1.98 9.45
N ARG A 219 -10.78 -1.67 9.05
CA ARG A 219 -10.48 -0.69 7.99
C ARG A 219 -9.96 -1.37 6.73
N ILE A 220 -10.55 -1.01 5.59
CA ILE A 220 -10.03 -1.38 4.27
C ILE A 220 -9.36 -0.17 3.62
N LYS A 221 -8.14 -0.37 3.10
CA LYS A 221 -7.44 0.65 2.30
C LYS A 221 -6.86 0.06 1.02
N ILE A 222 -7.06 0.74 -0.10
CA ILE A 222 -6.77 0.23 -1.45
C ILE A 222 -5.84 1.18 -2.21
N SER A 223 -4.84 0.64 -2.89
CA SER A 223 -3.99 1.40 -3.81
C SER A 223 -3.91 0.73 -5.18
N GLY A 224 -3.86 1.50 -6.25
CA GLY A 224 -3.70 0.94 -7.61
C GLY A 224 -2.31 0.37 -7.88
N CYS A 225 -1.32 0.64 -7.01
CA CYS A 225 0.02 0.08 -7.06
C CYS A 225 0.68 0.08 -5.67
N PHE A 226 1.88 -0.49 -5.58
CA PHE A 226 2.69 -0.64 -4.36
C PHE A 226 3.15 0.68 -3.70
N ASN A 227 2.94 1.84 -4.34
CA ASN A 227 3.34 3.15 -3.79
C ASN A 227 2.55 3.58 -2.55
N SER A 228 1.43 2.90 -2.26
CA SER A 228 0.67 3.07 -1.01
C SER A 228 0.10 4.47 -0.79
N CYS A 229 -0.33 5.16 -1.85
CA CYS A 229 -1.04 6.44 -1.72
C CYS A 229 -2.33 6.31 -0.90
N GLY A 230 -2.98 5.14 -0.96
CA GLY A 230 -4.13 4.83 -0.12
C GLY A 230 -3.74 4.25 1.25
N GLN A 231 -2.46 4.10 1.58
CA GLN A 231 -1.98 3.62 2.89
C GLN A 231 -2.35 2.17 3.25
N HIS A 232 -2.42 1.28 2.26
CA HIS A 232 -2.81 -0.12 2.43
C HIS A 232 -1.96 -0.93 3.42
N HIS A 233 -0.71 -0.53 3.71
CA HIS A 233 0.13 -1.23 4.68
C HIS A 233 -0.29 -1.01 6.14
N MET A 234 -1.10 0.03 6.41
CA MET A 234 -1.47 0.44 7.78
C MET A 234 -2.93 0.10 8.11
N ALA A 235 -3.62 -0.62 7.22
CA ALA A 235 -5.01 -1.01 7.40
C ALA A 235 -5.12 -2.43 7.93
N ASP A 236 -6.25 -2.75 8.57
CA ASP A 236 -6.58 -4.13 8.92
C ASP A 236 -6.55 -5.01 7.66
N ILE A 237 -7.20 -4.55 6.59
CA ILE A 237 -7.22 -5.21 5.28
C ILE A 237 -6.75 -4.23 4.21
N GLY A 238 -5.56 -4.48 3.67
CA GLY A 238 -4.94 -3.70 2.62
C GLY A 238 -4.95 -4.42 1.28
N PHE A 239 -5.13 -3.64 0.20
CA PHE A 239 -5.01 -4.14 -1.16
C PHE A 239 -4.11 -3.22 -1.99
N TRP A 240 -3.21 -3.80 -2.79
CA TRP A 240 -2.53 -3.03 -3.83
C TRP A 240 -2.48 -3.71 -5.20
N GLY A 241 -2.66 -2.94 -6.27
CA GLY A 241 -2.70 -3.44 -7.64
C GLY A 241 -1.37 -4.03 -8.10
N VAL A 242 -1.43 -5.21 -8.71
CA VAL A 242 -0.31 -5.92 -9.36
C VAL A 242 -0.80 -6.58 -10.65
N SER A 243 0.10 -6.77 -11.61
CA SER A 243 -0.20 -7.53 -12.83
C SER A 243 0.37 -8.95 -12.71
N ARG A 244 -0.39 -9.93 -13.19
CA ARG A 244 0.07 -11.31 -13.34
C ARG A 244 -0.23 -11.80 -14.75
N LYS A 245 0.73 -12.52 -15.34
CA LYS A 245 0.52 -13.20 -16.61
C LYS A 245 -0.16 -14.55 -16.35
N ARG A 246 -1.29 -14.80 -16.99
CA ARG A 246 -2.06 -16.05 -16.93
C ARG A 246 -2.58 -16.39 -18.32
N ASN A 247 -2.35 -17.62 -18.76
CA ASN A 247 -2.84 -18.12 -20.05
C ASN A 247 -2.46 -17.22 -21.25
N GLY A 248 -1.29 -16.56 -21.20
CA GLY A 248 -0.82 -15.65 -22.24
C GLY A 248 -1.25 -14.18 -22.08
N TYR A 249 -2.23 -13.88 -21.23
CA TYR A 249 -2.76 -12.53 -21.01
C TYR A 249 -2.23 -11.93 -19.71
N ASN A 250 -2.23 -10.60 -19.62
CA ASN A 250 -2.07 -9.90 -18.35
C ASN A 250 -3.43 -9.83 -17.65
N VAL A 251 -3.44 -10.08 -16.34
CA VAL A 251 -4.65 -10.11 -15.52
C VAL A 251 -4.47 -9.19 -14.33
N PRO A 252 -5.43 -8.29 -14.05
CA PRO A 252 -5.39 -7.41 -12.88
C PRO A 252 -5.56 -8.24 -11.62
N HIS A 253 -4.62 -8.08 -10.70
CA HIS A 253 -4.64 -8.70 -9.38
C HIS A 253 -4.47 -7.62 -8.32
N PHE A 254 -4.86 -7.94 -7.09
CA PHE A 254 -4.47 -7.18 -5.92
C PHE A 254 -3.68 -8.07 -4.98
N GLN A 255 -2.54 -7.59 -4.52
CA GLN A 255 -1.84 -8.17 -3.39
C GLN A 255 -2.66 -7.90 -2.13
N VAL A 256 -3.04 -8.97 -1.45
CA VAL A 256 -3.73 -8.92 -0.16
C VAL A 256 -2.69 -8.72 0.95
N VAL A 257 -2.98 -7.78 1.84
CA VAL A 257 -2.14 -7.37 2.97
C VAL A 257 -3.01 -7.37 4.22
N LEU A 258 -2.61 -8.07 5.27
CA LEU A 258 -3.46 -8.21 6.46
C LEU A 258 -2.72 -7.81 7.74
N GLY A 259 -3.44 -7.23 8.69
CA GLY A 259 -2.96 -7.01 10.06
C GLY A 259 -2.10 -5.76 10.24
N GLY A 260 -2.26 -4.73 9.40
CA GLY A 260 -1.67 -3.42 9.68
C GLY A 260 -2.40 -2.71 10.81
N GLN A 261 -1.70 -1.89 11.59
CA GLN A 261 -2.27 -1.16 12.71
C GLN A 261 -2.35 0.33 12.39
N TRP A 262 -3.57 0.83 12.18
CA TRP A 262 -3.81 2.25 11.90
C TRP A 262 -3.44 3.16 13.08
N ALA A 263 -3.80 2.72 14.29
CA ALA A 263 -3.49 3.44 15.52
C ALA A 263 -1.98 3.52 15.80
N GLU A 264 -1.60 4.39 16.73
CA GLU A 264 -0.20 4.57 17.16
C GLU A 264 0.74 4.98 16.01
N ASN A 265 0.20 5.69 15.02
CA ASN A 265 0.94 6.17 13.84
C ASN A 265 1.62 5.01 13.09
N ALA A 266 0.83 4.01 12.68
CA ALA A 266 1.31 2.80 12.03
C ALA A 266 2.11 1.89 12.99
N GLY A 267 1.53 1.53 14.14
CA GLY A 267 2.19 0.70 15.16
C GLY A 267 2.79 -0.61 14.60
N SER A 268 2.17 -1.16 13.56
CA SER A 268 2.68 -2.27 12.76
C SER A 268 2.23 -2.16 11.30
N TYR A 269 3.01 -2.77 10.40
CA TYR A 269 2.64 -2.89 8.98
C TYR A 269 2.05 -4.27 8.71
N GLY A 270 1.02 -4.29 7.85
CA GLY A 270 0.36 -5.52 7.45
C GLY A 270 1.26 -6.43 6.59
N LEU A 271 0.98 -7.72 6.69
CA LEU A 271 1.72 -8.79 6.04
C LEU A 271 1.17 -9.07 4.64
N ALA A 272 2.04 -9.04 3.64
CA ALA A 272 1.67 -9.44 2.28
C ALA A 272 1.42 -10.96 2.21
N ILE A 273 0.17 -11.35 1.96
CA ILE A 273 -0.29 -12.74 1.97
C ILE A 273 -0.14 -13.38 0.58
N VAL A 274 -0.99 -12.97 -0.37
CA VAL A 274 -1.05 -13.54 -1.73
C VAL A 274 -1.67 -12.54 -2.70
N ALA A 275 -1.37 -12.67 -4.00
CA ALA A 275 -2.01 -11.88 -5.04
C ALA A 275 -3.25 -12.61 -5.56
N VAL A 276 -4.40 -11.95 -5.50
CA VAL A 276 -5.71 -12.49 -5.89
C VAL A 276 -6.22 -11.70 -7.11
N PRO A 277 -6.81 -12.35 -8.13
CA PRO A 277 -7.43 -11.66 -9.25
C PRO A 277 -8.47 -10.65 -8.76
N GLY A 278 -8.54 -9.47 -9.38
CA GLY A 278 -9.43 -8.40 -8.93
C GLY A 278 -10.88 -8.85 -8.74
N ARG A 279 -11.38 -9.75 -9.61
CA ARG A 279 -12.74 -10.31 -9.54
C ARG A 279 -13.02 -11.14 -8.29
N ASN A 280 -12.00 -11.77 -7.71
CA ASN A 280 -12.13 -12.62 -6.54
C ASN A 280 -11.93 -11.87 -5.21
N ILE A 281 -11.61 -10.57 -5.25
CA ILE A 281 -11.38 -9.79 -4.03
C ILE A 281 -12.61 -9.70 -3.12
N PRO A 282 -13.85 -9.48 -3.60
CA PRO A 282 -15.03 -9.52 -2.72
C PRO A 282 -15.16 -10.84 -1.96
N ALA A 283 -15.01 -11.98 -2.65
CA ALA A 283 -15.02 -13.30 -2.03
C ALA A 283 -13.85 -13.52 -1.04
N ALA A 284 -12.67 -12.98 -1.36
CA ALA A 284 -11.52 -13.02 -0.45
C ALA A 284 -11.77 -12.21 0.82
N THR A 285 -12.37 -11.02 0.70
CA THR A 285 -12.74 -10.17 1.84
C THR A 285 -13.73 -10.90 2.75
N ASP A 286 -14.81 -11.47 2.20
CA ASP A 286 -15.78 -12.25 2.97
C ASP A 286 -15.12 -13.41 3.70
N ARG A 287 -14.22 -14.14 3.02
CA ARG A 287 -13.56 -15.29 3.62
C ARG A 287 -12.60 -14.88 4.74
N ILE A 288 -11.88 -13.77 4.58
CA ILE A 288 -10.99 -13.24 5.60
C ILE A 288 -11.78 -12.79 6.84
N THR A 289 -12.87 -12.04 6.65
CA THR A 289 -13.67 -11.51 7.76
C THR A 289 -14.42 -12.63 8.49
N GLN A 290 -14.98 -13.59 7.75
CA GLN A 290 -15.62 -14.76 8.36
C GLN A 290 -14.61 -15.63 9.12
N TYR A 291 -13.43 -15.89 8.54
CA TYR A 291 -12.41 -16.67 9.23
C TYR A 291 -11.90 -15.98 10.50
N TYR A 292 -11.83 -14.65 10.51
CA TYR A 292 -11.56 -13.90 11.73
C TYR A 292 -12.64 -14.09 12.79
N VAL A 293 -13.92 -14.03 12.40
CA VAL A 293 -15.04 -14.29 13.32
C VAL A 293 -15.01 -15.70 13.88
N ASP A 294 -14.75 -16.70 13.04
CA ASP A 294 -14.82 -18.11 13.43
C ASP A 294 -13.66 -18.52 14.37
N GLU A 295 -12.48 -17.95 14.14
CA GLU A 295 -11.23 -18.38 14.79
C GLU A 295 -10.67 -17.37 15.79
N ARG A 296 -11.33 -16.22 16.02
CA ARG A 296 -10.92 -15.25 17.05
C ARG A 296 -11.03 -15.84 18.45
N GLU A 297 -10.06 -15.53 19.29
CA GLU A 297 -10.04 -15.97 20.68
C GLU A 297 -10.47 -14.82 21.62
N GLY A 298 -11.72 -14.85 22.11
CA GLY A 298 -12.23 -13.82 23.03
C GLY A 298 -12.23 -12.42 22.40
N GLU A 299 -11.65 -11.43 23.08
CA GLU A 299 -11.54 -10.03 22.62
C GLU A 299 -10.26 -9.77 21.78
N GLU A 300 -9.75 -10.80 21.11
CA GLU A 300 -8.58 -10.69 20.22
C GLU A 300 -8.82 -9.66 19.11
N SER A 301 -7.82 -8.82 18.83
CA SER A 301 -7.84 -7.88 17.71
C SER A 301 -7.47 -8.56 16.39
N PHE A 302 -7.84 -7.96 15.26
CA PHE A 302 -7.50 -8.47 13.93
C PHE A 302 -5.98 -8.62 13.72
N GLN A 303 -5.18 -7.70 14.26
CA GLN A 303 -3.71 -7.75 14.17
C GLN A 303 -3.14 -8.94 14.97
N ALA A 304 -3.68 -9.18 16.17
CA ALA A 304 -3.25 -10.31 17.00
C ALA A 304 -3.64 -11.64 16.34
N PHE A 305 -4.86 -11.70 15.79
CA PHE A 305 -5.35 -12.83 15.00
C PHE A 305 -4.45 -13.16 13.80
N VAL A 306 -4.15 -12.16 12.95
CA VAL A 306 -3.27 -12.34 11.78
C VAL A 306 -1.88 -12.83 12.20
N THR A 307 -1.37 -12.30 13.31
CA THR A 307 -0.06 -12.70 13.87
C THR A 307 -0.08 -14.16 14.35
N ARG A 308 -1.12 -14.56 15.08
CA ARG A 308 -1.27 -15.92 15.65
C ARG A 308 -1.48 -16.97 14.56
N VAL A 309 -2.39 -16.70 13.62
CA VAL A 309 -2.71 -17.61 12.50
C VAL A 309 -1.55 -17.74 11.53
N GLY A 310 -0.86 -16.63 11.25
CA GLY A 310 0.32 -16.58 10.40
C GLY A 310 0.05 -16.68 8.90
N LYS A 311 1.09 -16.34 8.12
CA LYS A 311 1.01 -16.22 6.66
C LYS A 311 0.59 -17.50 5.93
N ALA A 312 1.11 -18.65 6.35
CA ALA A 312 0.91 -19.92 5.64
C ALA A 312 -0.57 -20.34 5.66
N SER A 313 -1.20 -20.25 6.82
CA SER A 313 -2.63 -20.53 7.01
C SER A 313 -3.51 -19.54 6.23
N LEU A 314 -3.21 -18.23 6.33
CA LEU A 314 -3.94 -17.20 5.57
C LEU A 314 -3.77 -17.34 4.05
N ARG A 315 -2.60 -17.79 3.58
CA ARG A 315 -2.38 -18.09 2.16
C ARG A 315 -3.20 -19.31 1.73
N THR A 316 -3.23 -20.35 2.56
CA THR A 316 -4.02 -21.56 2.30
C THR A 316 -5.51 -21.24 2.22
N LEU A 317 -6.02 -20.37 3.10
CA LEU A 317 -7.41 -19.88 3.10
C LEU A 317 -7.85 -19.28 1.77
N LEU A 318 -6.92 -18.65 1.04
CA LEU A 318 -7.19 -17.91 -0.20
C LEU A 318 -6.73 -18.64 -1.46
N GLN A 319 -6.21 -19.87 -1.34
CA GLN A 319 -5.46 -20.52 -2.42
C GLN A 319 -6.30 -20.80 -3.68
N ASP A 320 -7.56 -21.22 -3.52
CA ASP A 320 -8.52 -21.42 -4.62
C ASP A 320 -8.93 -20.11 -5.28
N LEU A 321 -8.91 -19.00 -4.56
CA LEU A 321 -9.28 -17.68 -5.09
C LEU A 321 -8.16 -17.06 -5.95
N VAL A 322 -6.96 -17.66 -5.99
CA VAL A 322 -5.85 -17.21 -6.86
C VAL A 322 -6.04 -17.67 -8.30
N GLU A 323 -6.87 -18.68 -8.53
CA GLU A 323 -7.09 -19.27 -9.85
C GLU A 323 -7.81 -18.30 -10.79
N VAL A 324 -7.38 -18.31 -12.05
CA VAL A 324 -7.97 -17.50 -13.12
C VAL A 324 -8.54 -18.43 -14.17
N PRO A 325 -9.86 -18.39 -14.44
CA PRO A 325 -10.49 -19.14 -15.52
C PRO A 325 -9.84 -18.87 -16.88
N LEU A 326 -10.08 -19.74 -17.86
CA LEU A 326 -9.66 -19.43 -19.23
C LEU A 326 -10.39 -18.19 -19.76
N TYR A 327 -9.77 -17.51 -20.72
CA TYR A 327 -10.34 -16.29 -21.32
C TYR A 327 -11.71 -16.55 -21.94
N GLU A 328 -11.88 -17.71 -22.56
CA GLU A 328 -13.14 -18.12 -23.17
C GLU A 328 -14.23 -18.49 -22.16
N GLU A 329 -13.85 -18.84 -20.92
CA GLU A 329 -14.77 -19.21 -19.84
C GLU A 329 -15.30 -17.97 -19.11
N ASP A 330 -14.40 -17.06 -18.72
CA ASP A 330 -14.78 -15.81 -18.05
C ASP A 330 -13.84 -14.66 -18.39
N ARG A 331 -14.26 -13.83 -19.35
CA ARG A 331 -13.54 -12.65 -19.80
C ARG A 331 -13.47 -11.55 -18.74
N SER A 332 -14.35 -11.57 -17.74
CA SER A 332 -14.40 -10.51 -16.71
C SER A 332 -13.10 -10.44 -15.90
N PHE A 333 -12.42 -11.57 -15.69
CA PHE A 333 -11.13 -11.63 -15.00
C PHE A 333 -10.04 -10.82 -15.69
N TYR A 334 -10.14 -10.64 -17.00
CA TYR A 334 -9.15 -9.97 -17.84
C TYR A 334 -9.43 -8.47 -18.00
N SER A 335 -10.19 -7.86 -17.11
CA SER A 335 -10.51 -6.43 -17.09
C SER A 335 -10.56 -5.92 -15.64
N ASN A 336 -10.28 -4.62 -15.45
CA ASN A 336 -10.42 -4.01 -14.12
C ASN A 336 -11.91 -3.84 -13.75
N TRP A 337 -12.20 -3.68 -12.45
CA TRP A 337 -13.51 -3.20 -12.02
C TRP A 337 -13.79 -1.81 -12.59
N GLY A 338 -14.97 -1.62 -13.17
CA GLY A 338 -15.38 -0.33 -13.75
C GLY A 338 -14.74 0.04 -15.10
N ASP A 339 -13.82 -0.76 -15.63
CA ASP A 339 -13.23 -0.56 -16.96
C ASP A 339 -13.56 -1.75 -17.86
N PRO A 340 -14.36 -1.59 -18.92
CA PRO A 340 -14.73 -2.68 -19.82
C PRO A 340 -13.60 -3.11 -20.75
N ARG A 341 -12.50 -2.36 -20.82
CA ARG A 341 -11.35 -2.69 -21.68
C ARG A 341 -10.60 -3.88 -21.13
N GLU A 342 -10.02 -4.67 -22.04
CA GLU A 342 -9.08 -5.70 -21.65
C GLU A 342 -7.88 -5.08 -20.93
N PHE A 343 -7.46 -5.74 -19.86
CA PHE A 343 -6.41 -5.27 -18.99
C PHE A 343 -5.07 -5.23 -19.73
N THR A 344 -4.46 -4.05 -19.76
CA THR A 344 -3.11 -3.87 -20.28
C THR A 344 -2.31 -2.96 -19.35
N LEU A 345 -0.99 -3.04 -19.48
CA LEU A 345 -0.07 -2.10 -18.85
C LEU A 345 0.28 -0.93 -19.79
N GLY A 346 -0.40 -0.81 -20.92
CA GLY A 346 -0.08 0.18 -21.96
C GLY A 346 -0.40 1.63 -21.55
N ASP A 347 -1.37 1.81 -20.65
CA ASP A 347 -1.74 3.13 -20.12
C ASP A 347 -0.74 3.64 -19.05
N MET A 348 0.18 2.79 -18.58
CA MET A 348 1.21 3.22 -17.64
C MET A 348 2.21 4.15 -18.34
N GLY A 349 2.60 5.21 -17.62
CA GLY A 349 3.54 6.19 -18.12
C GLY A 349 4.38 6.81 -17.03
N ILE A 350 5.01 7.93 -17.35
CA ILE A 350 5.80 8.70 -16.39
C ILE A 350 4.83 9.37 -15.41
N GLY A 351 4.87 8.96 -14.15
CA GLY A 351 4.14 9.59 -13.06
C GLY A 351 4.94 10.71 -12.38
N GLU A 352 4.23 11.64 -11.75
CA GLU A 352 4.80 12.72 -10.93
C GLU A 352 5.07 12.30 -9.47
N CYS A 353 4.66 11.09 -9.09
CA CYS A 353 4.77 10.62 -7.71
C CYS A 353 6.24 10.45 -7.28
N ALA A 354 6.55 10.81 -6.03
CA ALA A 354 7.81 10.42 -5.39
C ALA A 354 7.92 8.90 -5.15
N GLY A 355 6.79 8.19 -5.25
CA GLY A 355 6.74 6.74 -5.43
C GLY A 355 7.21 6.39 -6.83
N GLN A 356 8.39 5.77 -6.91
CA GLN A 356 9.09 5.48 -8.15
C GLN A 356 8.23 4.63 -9.10
N VAL A 357 8.51 4.76 -10.40
CA VAL A 357 8.48 3.60 -11.30
C VAL A 357 9.67 2.73 -10.89
N VAL A 358 9.46 1.79 -9.96
CA VAL A 358 10.48 0.77 -9.67
C VAL A 358 10.86 0.15 -11.01
N SER A 359 12.15 0.09 -11.32
CA SER A 359 12.59 -0.38 -12.62
C SER A 359 12.06 -1.81 -12.80
N PRO A 360 11.66 -2.22 -14.02
CA PRO A 360 11.29 -3.61 -14.28
C PRO A 360 12.36 -4.60 -13.79
N VAL A 361 13.62 -4.15 -13.76
CA VAL A 361 14.75 -4.88 -13.17
C VAL A 361 14.57 -5.11 -11.67
N GLU A 362 14.32 -4.05 -10.91
CA GLU A 362 14.20 -4.12 -9.45
C GLU A 362 12.99 -4.96 -9.02
N PHE A 363 11.89 -4.95 -9.79
CA PHE A 363 10.79 -5.91 -9.61
C PHE A 363 11.21 -7.36 -9.83
N GLY A 364 11.99 -7.60 -10.87
CA GLY A 364 12.52 -8.91 -11.19
C GLY A 364 13.47 -9.42 -10.13
N LEU A 365 14.33 -8.56 -9.61
CA LEU A 365 15.24 -8.90 -8.52
C LEU A 365 14.46 -9.23 -7.24
N GLN A 366 13.47 -8.43 -6.84
CA GLN A 366 12.59 -8.77 -5.71
C GLN A 366 11.82 -10.09 -5.92
N ALA A 367 11.37 -10.35 -7.15
CA ALA A 367 10.75 -11.63 -7.48
C ALA A 367 11.74 -12.79 -7.30
N SER A 368 13.01 -12.62 -7.70
CA SER A 368 14.04 -13.63 -7.52
C SER A 368 14.37 -13.90 -6.04
N GLU A 369 14.43 -12.87 -5.20
CA GLU A 369 14.64 -13.02 -3.74
C GLU A 369 13.51 -13.84 -3.11
N ARG A 370 12.26 -13.58 -3.51
CA ARG A 370 11.10 -14.34 -3.06
C ARG A 370 11.17 -15.81 -3.47
N GLU A 371 11.58 -16.11 -4.70
CA GLU A 371 11.75 -17.49 -5.14
C GLU A 371 12.86 -18.20 -4.33
N VAL A 372 13.97 -17.53 -4.03
CA VAL A 372 15.01 -18.11 -3.14
C VAL A 372 14.46 -18.43 -1.74
N PHE A 373 13.63 -17.55 -1.18
CA PHE A 373 12.98 -17.82 0.10
C PHE A 373 12.05 -19.04 0.02
N GLU A 374 11.25 -19.16 -1.04
CA GLU A 374 10.40 -20.31 -1.30
C GLU A 374 11.21 -21.61 -1.51
N ALA A 375 12.38 -21.52 -2.15
CA ALA A 375 13.30 -22.64 -2.31
C ALA A 375 13.81 -23.14 -0.94
N GLN A 376 14.12 -22.23 -0.02
CA GLN A 376 14.51 -22.58 1.35
C GLN A 376 13.37 -23.27 2.10
N ASP A 377 12.15 -22.75 2.00
CA ASP A 377 10.96 -23.37 2.62
C ASP A 377 10.69 -24.80 2.09
N ARG A 378 10.83 -25.01 0.77
CA ARG A 378 10.74 -26.35 0.17
C ARG A 378 11.80 -27.31 0.67
N LEU A 379 13.04 -26.84 0.81
CA LEU A 379 14.12 -27.65 1.36
C LEU A 379 13.83 -28.06 2.81
N ASP A 380 13.31 -27.14 3.61
CA ASP A 380 12.95 -27.40 5.01
C ASP A 380 11.79 -28.40 5.14
N GLN A 381 10.91 -28.46 4.14
CA GLN A 381 9.85 -29.46 3.99
C GLN A 381 10.34 -30.81 3.44
N GLY A 382 11.63 -30.94 3.11
CA GLY A 382 12.24 -32.16 2.57
C GLY A 382 12.18 -32.32 1.05
N ASP A 383 11.60 -31.35 0.33
CA ASP A 383 11.51 -31.34 -1.13
C ASP A 383 12.78 -30.77 -1.75
N SER A 384 13.82 -31.61 -1.84
CA SER A 384 15.15 -31.20 -2.35
C SER A 384 15.13 -30.87 -3.84
N SER A 385 14.30 -31.58 -4.63
CA SER A 385 14.19 -31.35 -6.08
C SER A 385 13.47 -30.04 -6.37
N GLY A 386 12.31 -29.82 -5.75
CA GLY A 386 11.55 -28.58 -5.90
C GLY A 386 12.35 -27.35 -5.41
N ALA A 387 13.08 -27.49 -4.31
CA ALA A 387 13.97 -26.44 -3.82
C ALA A 387 15.06 -26.07 -4.85
N ALA A 388 15.74 -27.06 -5.44
CA ALA A 388 16.77 -26.83 -6.44
C ALA A 388 16.22 -26.18 -7.73
N ASP A 389 15.02 -26.58 -8.16
CA ASP A 389 14.36 -26.00 -9.34
C ASP A 389 13.94 -24.55 -9.14
N ILE A 390 13.40 -24.23 -7.95
CA ILE A 390 13.02 -22.86 -7.60
C ILE A 390 14.26 -21.97 -7.46
N ALA A 391 15.34 -22.46 -6.84
CA ALA A 391 16.60 -21.72 -6.74
C ALA A 391 17.16 -21.37 -8.13
N TYR A 392 17.14 -22.32 -9.06
CA TYR A 392 17.55 -22.05 -10.45
C TYR A 392 16.63 -21.04 -11.14
N ARG A 393 15.32 -21.16 -10.97
CA ARG A 393 14.35 -20.20 -11.50
C ARG A 393 14.60 -18.79 -10.98
N ALA A 394 14.96 -18.65 -9.71
CA ALA A 394 15.32 -17.37 -9.13
C ALA A 394 16.50 -16.71 -9.88
N MET A 395 17.55 -17.49 -10.17
CA MET A 395 18.69 -17.00 -10.96
C MET A 395 18.28 -16.58 -12.37
N LEU A 396 17.41 -17.35 -13.05
CA LEU A 396 16.90 -16.99 -14.37
C LEU A 396 16.08 -15.70 -14.35
N ILE A 397 15.23 -15.51 -13.32
CA ILE A 397 14.45 -14.28 -13.17
C ILE A 397 15.39 -13.08 -13.01
N ALA A 398 16.39 -13.17 -12.13
CA ALA A 398 17.36 -12.09 -11.95
C ALA A 398 18.17 -11.81 -13.23
N ALA A 399 18.69 -12.85 -13.88
CA ALA A 399 19.48 -12.74 -15.11
C ALA A 399 18.68 -12.10 -16.24
N ARG A 400 17.44 -12.56 -16.47
CA ARG A 400 16.53 -12.03 -17.47
C ARG A 400 16.19 -10.57 -17.20
N SER A 401 15.98 -10.22 -15.94
CA SER A 401 15.61 -8.87 -15.53
C SER A 401 16.70 -7.89 -15.89
N LEU A 402 17.97 -8.25 -15.66
CA LEU A 402 19.11 -7.46 -16.09
C LEU A 402 19.27 -7.43 -17.63
N ALA A 403 19.19 -8.60 -18.29
CA ALA A 403 19.45 -8.72 -19.72
C ALA A 403 18.42 -7.97 -20.58
N ARG A 404 17.17 -7.87 -20.11
CA ARG A 404 16.08 -7.15 -20.78
C ARG A 404 16.33 -5.65 -20.98
N GLU A 405 17.20 -5.04 -20.19
CA GLU A 405 17.61 -3.64 -20.43
C GLU A 405 18.43 -3.48 -21.72
N LYS A 406 19.12 -4.55 -22.14
CA LYS A 406 19.98 -4.56 -23.34
C LYS A 406 19.31 -5.22 -24.54
N GLU A 407 18.35 -6.11 -24.29
CA GLU A 407 17.61 -6.83 -25.32
C GLU A 407 16.09 -6.73 -25.12
N VAL A 408 15.49 -5.73 -25.76
CA VAL A 408 14.04 -5.49 -25.71
C VAL A 408 13.31 -6.65 -26.39
N GLY A 409 12.41 -7.30 -25.66
CA GLY A 409 11.63 -8.44 -26.17
C GLY A 409 12.16 -9.82 -25.77
N LEU A 410 13.22 -9.89 -24.95
CA LEU A 410 13.74 -11.16 -24.44
C LEU A 410 12.64 -12.04 -23.82
N GLY A 411 12.56 -13.28 -24.30
CA GLY A 411 11.63 -14.33 -23.89
C GLY A 411 11.88 -14.84 -22.47
N GLU A 412 11.27 -15.98 -22.13
CA GLU A 412 11.44 -16.62 -20.81
C GLU A 412 12.14 -17.98 -20.90
N ALA A 413 12.47 -18.43 -22.11
CA ALA A 413 13.16 -19.70 -22.29
C ALA A 413 14.54 -19.63 -21.61
N PRO A 414 14.92 -20.65 -20.80
CA PRO A 414 16.18 -20.62 -20.06
C PRO A 414 17.40 -20.37 -20.96
N ASP A 415 17.50 -21.05 -22.10
CA ASP A 415 18.61 -20.92 -23.04
C ASP A 415 18.74 -19.48 -23.57
N ASP A 416 17.62 -18.88 -23.97
CA ASP A 416 17.58 -17.49 -24.45
C ASP A 416 18.03 -16.52 -23.36
N VAL A 417 17.54 -16.71 -22.14
CA VAL A 417 17.88 -15.86 -20.98
C VAL A 417 19.37 -15.96 -20.65
N VAL A 418 19.89 -17.18 -20.58
CA VAL A 418 21.29 -17.44 -20.23
C VAL A 418 22.21 -16.93 -21.33
N ALA A 419 21.86 -17.13 -22.60
CA ALA A 419 22.60 -16.60 -23.75
C ALA A 419 22.62 -15.06 -23.73
N ALA A 420 21.47 -14.41 -23.57
CA ALA A 420 21.38 -12.96 -23.52
C ALA A 420 22.15 -12.39 -22.32
N PHE A 421 22.01 -13.00 -21.13
CA PHE A 421 22.79 -12.60 -19.96
C PHE A 421 24.30 -12.72 -20.22
N LYS A 422 24.73 -13.83 -20.83
CA LYS A 422 26.13 -14.06 -21.15
C LYS A 422 26.67 -13.00 -22.10
N THR A 423 26.00 -12.78 -23.22
CA THR A 423 26.43 -11.86 -24.28
C THR A 423 26.43 -10.41 -23.81
N HIS A 424 25.39 -9.97 -23.10
CA HIS A 424 25.21 -8.54 -22.81
C HIS A 424 25.81 -8.09 -21.48
N LEU A 425 26.00 -9.00 -20.53
CA LEU A 425 26.38 -8.66 -19.15
C LEU A 425 27.67 -9.36 -18.70
N PHE A 426 27.83 -10.65 -19.01
CA PHE A 426 28.94 -11.44 -18.51
C PHE A 426 30.22 -11.30 -19.35
N ASP A 427 30.17 -11.63 -20.64
CA ASP A 427 31.34 -11.61 -21.54
C ASP A 427 31.97 -10.21 -21.66
N PRO A 428 31.19 -9.10 -21.66
CA PRO A 428 31.77 -7.75 -21.62
C PRO A 428 32.37 -7.37 -20.24
N GLY A 429 32.27 -8.25 -19.24
CA GLY A 429 32.79 -8.05 -17.89
C GLY A 429 31.96 -7.11 -17.01
N LEU A 430 30.76 -6.72 -17.43
CA LEU A 430 29.92 -5.75 -16.70
C LEU A 430 29.36 -6.32 -15.39
N PHE A 431 29.03 -7.62 -15.39
CA PHE A 431 28.54 -8.33 -14.21
C PHE A 431 29.67 -8.79 -13.26
N HIS A 432 30.93 -8.64 -13.64
CA HIS A 432 32.05 -9.12 -12.81
C HIS A 432 32.09 -8.40 -11.46
N ASP A 433 32.31 -9.17 -10.41
CA ASP A 433 32.57 -8.65 -9.08
C ASP A 433 34.00 -8.06 -9.01
N PRO A 434 34.22 -6.93 -8.32
CA PRO A 434 35.55 -6.31 -8.21
C PRO A 434 36.64 -7.22 -7.62
N TYR A 435 36.27 -8.21 -6.80
CA TYR A 435 37.21 -9.10 -6.11
C TYR A 435 37.11 -10.54 -6.60
N ALA A 436 35.90 -11.01 -6.90
CA ALA A 436 35.63 -12.39 -7.30
C ALA A 436 35.49 -12.57 -8.83
N GLY A 437 35.60 -11.51 -9.62
CA GLY A 437 35.50 -11.56 -11.08
C GLY A 437 34.17 -12.17 -11.54
N GLY A 438 34.22 -13.07 -12.53
CA GLY A 438 33.03 -13.75 -13.06
C GLY A 438 32.45 -14.86 -12.18
N LYS A 439 32.92 -15.06 -10.95
CA LYS A 439 32.54 -16.21 -10.10
C LYS A 439 31.02 -16.37 -9.97
N PHE A 440 30.31 -15.29 -9.67
CA PHE A 440 28.87 -15.35 -9.43
C PHE A 440 28.08 -15.65 -10.71
N GLY A 441 28.44 -15.03 -11.84
CA GLY A 441 27.83 -15.36 -13.14
C GLY A 441 28.07 -16.81 -13.57
N ASN A 442 29.23 -17.38 -13.22
CA ASN A 442 29.52 -18.79 -13.49
C ASN A 442 28.62 -19.77 -12.74
N TYR A 443 28.02 -19.38 -11.61
CA TYR A 443 27.03 -20.22 -10.95
C TYR A 443 25.81 -20.45 -11.83
N LEU A 444 25.29 -19.38 -12.47
CA LEU A 444 24.15 -19.50 -13.40
C LEU A 444 24.49 -20.46 -14.54
N PHE A 445 25.67 -20.32 -15.17
CA PHE A 445 26.06 -21.19 -16.29
C PHE A 445 26.25 -22.65 -15.87
N ARG A 446 26.83 -22.89 -14.70
CA ARG A 446 26.99 -24.25 -14.17
C ARG A 446 25.63 -24.88 -13.89
N VAL A 447 24.76 -24.19 -13.15
CA VAL A 447 23.43 -24.70 -12.78
C VAL A 447 22.58 -24.95 -14.02
N HIS A 448 22.64 -24.06 -15.02
CA HIS A 448 21.98 -24.24 -16.32
C HIS A 448 22.45 -25.53 -17.01
N GLY A 449 23.76 -25.74 -17.15
CA GLY A 449 24.31 -26.93 -17.78
C GLY A 449 24.08 -28.24 -17.00
N GLU A 450 23.94 -28.18 -15.67
CA GLU A 450 23.59 -29.34 -14.85
C GLU A 450 22.13 -29.78 -15.04
N ASN A 451 21.22 -28.83 -15.25
CA ASN A 451 19.80 -29.14 -15.45
C ASN A 451 19.55 -29.85 -16.79
N ASP A 452 20.36 -29.60 -17.81
CA ASP A 452 20.30 -30.34 -19.08
C ASP A 452 20.87 -31.77 -18.98
N ASN A 453 21.67 -32.05 -17.95
CA ASN A 453 22.43 -33.30 -17.79
C ASN A 453 21.97 -34.16 -16.61
N GLY A 454 20.78 -33.91 -16.05
CA GLY A 454 20.17 -34.75 -15.01
C GLY A 454 20.77 -34.53 -13.61
N PHE A 455 20.61 -33.32 -13.08
CA PHE A 455 21.01 -32.98 -11.71
C PHE A 455 20.36 -33.88 -10.65
N GLU A 456 21.18 -34.46 -9.76
CA GLU A 456 20.70 -35.22 -8.61
C GLU A 456 20.50 -34.30 -7.40
N ALA A 457 19.23 -34.08 -7.05
CA ALA A 457 18.85 -33.21 -5.95
C ALA A 457 18.89 -33.96 -4.60
N THR A 458 19.96 -33.75 -3.85
CA THR A 458 20.08 -34.12 -2.43
C THR A 458 19.88 -32.88 -1.56
N PRO A 459 19.60 -33.01 -0.25
CA PRO A 459 19.47 -31.85 0.62
C PRO A 459 20.73 -30.96 0.63
N ALA A 460 21.92 -31.55 0.48
CA ALA A 460 23.18 -30.82 0.43
C ALA A 460 23.35 -30.06 -0.90
N THR A 461 23.07 -30.72 -2.03
CA THR A 461 23.20 -30.09 -3.35
C THR A 461 22.10 -29.05 -3.61
N ALA A 462 20.90 -29.25 -3.07
CA ALA A 462 19.83 -28.25 -3.08
C ALA A 462 20.19 -27.02 -2.24
N ARG A 463 20.72 -27.21 -1.02
CA ARG A 463 21.21 -26.11 -0.17
C ARG A 463 22.30 -25.30 -0.87
N GLN A 464 23.28 -25.99 -1.47
CA GLN A 464 24.34 -25.33 -2.22
C GLN A 464 23.76 -24.46 -3.36
N ARG A 465 22.79 -24.97 -4.13
CA ARG A 465 22.13 -24.20 -5.19
C ARG A 465 21.40 -22.96 -4.67
N ILE A 466 20.76 -23.06 -3.51
CA ILE A 466 20.09 -21.91 -2.85
C ILE A 466 21.11 -20.84 -2.48
N GLU A 467 22.22 -21.23 -1.85
CA GLU A 467 23.31 -20.31 -1.49
C GLU A 467 23.94 -19.64 -2.72
N GLU A 468 24.15 -20.40 -3.79
CA GLU A 468 24.68 -19.88 -5.06
C GLU A 468 23.68 -18.95 -5.77
N ALA A 469 22.38 -19.25 -5.69
CA ALA A 469 21.33 -18.37 -6.18
C ALA A 469 21.27 -17.06 -5.39
N GLN A 470 21.41 -17.11 -4.05
CA GLN A 470 21.53 -15.91 -3.20
C GLN A 470 22.71 -15.05 -3.63
N LEU A 471 23.91 -15.63 -3.73
CA LEU A 471 25.11 -14.91 -4.14
C LEU A 471 24.99 -14.34 -5.56
N PHE A 472 24.33 -15.03 -6.49
CA PHE A 472 24.05 -14.51 -7.82
C PHE A 472 23.10 -13.30 -7.79
N ILE A 473 22.03 -13.37 -6.99
CA ILE A 473 21.06 -12.28 -6.85
C ILE A 473 21.70 -11.06 -6.16
N GLU A 474 22.53 -11.26 -5.14
CA GLU A 474 23.33 -10.20 -4.52
C GLU A 474 24.25 -9.52 -5.54
N ALA A 475 24.94 -10.30 -6.37
CA ALA A 475 25.75 -9.78 -7.46
C ALA A 475 24.90 -9.01 -8.50
N ALA A 476 23.67 -9.46 -8.76
CA ALA A 476 22.72 -8.79 -9.64
C ALA A 476 22.23 -7.45 -9.08
N HIS A 477 21.95 -7.38 -7.78
CA HIS A 477 21.70 -6.10 -7.09
C HIS A 477 22.91 -5.18 -7.16
N SER A 478 24.11 -5.69 -6.88
CA SER A 478 25.34 -4.92 -6.96
C SER A 478 25.57 -4.35 -8.36
N TYR A 479 25.36 -5.17 -9.40
CA TYR A 479 25.40 -4.72 -10.79
C TYR A 479 24.37 -3.61 -11.06
N HIS A 480 23.10 -3.83 -10.71
CA HIS A 480 22.02 -2.87 -10.98
C HIS A 480 22.28 -1.53 -10.28
N VAL A 481 22.78 -1.56 -9.04
CA VAL A 481 23.16 -0.35 -8.30
C VAL A 481 24.31 0.38 -9.00
N ARG A 482 25.34 -0.33 -9.50
CA ARG A 482 26.47 0.28 -10.22
C ARG A 482 26.06 0.91 -11.55
N THR A 483 25.07 0.36 -12.25
CA THR A 483 24.68 0.82 -13.59
C THR A 483 23.51 1.79 -13.60
N ALA A 484 22.74 1.87 -12.52
CA ALA A 484 21.72 2.90 -12.34
C ALA A 484 22.28 4.33 -12.41
N ASP A 485 23.56 4.53 -12.06
CA ASP A 485 24.27 5.82 -12.12
C ASP A 485 24.68 6.26 -13.54
N VAL A 486 24.64 5.37 -14.54
CA VAL A 486 25.17 5.64 -15.90
C VAL A 486 24.09 6.12 -16.87
N VAL A 487 22.80 5.96 -16.53
CA VAL A 487 21.67 6.30 -17.41
C VAL A 487 21.06 7.69 -17.10
N SER A 488 21.64 8.42 -16.14
CA SER A 488 21.17 9.76 -15.73
C SER A 488 22.01 10.93 -16.26
N VAL A 489 22.75 10.76 -17.37
CA VAL A 489 23.42 11.87 -18.09
C VAL A 489 22.59 12.32 -19.28
#